data_AF-A0A0T6BGW8-F1
#
_entry.id   AF-A0A0T6BGW8-F1
#
_cell.length_a   1.000
_cell.length_b   1.000
_cell.length_c   1.000
_cell.angle_alpha   90.00
_cell.angle_beta   90.00
_cell.angle_gamma   90.00
#
_symmetry.space_group_name_H-M   'P 1'
#
loop_
_entity.id
_entity.type
_entity.pdbx_description
1 polymer ?
#
loop_
_entity_poly.entity_id
_entity_poly.type
_entity_poly.pdbx_seq_one_letter_code
_entity_poly.pdbx_strand_id
1 'polypeptide(L)'
;MALRVQFENNNEVGVFAKLTNAYCLVSIGGSENFYSTFEGELSETIPVVHTSLASCRIIGRLCAGNKNGLILPSSTTDNELQHLRNALPEKIKIQRVEERLSALGNVIACNDYVALIHPDLDRETEEIITDALQVEAFRQT
;
A
#
# COMPACT_ATOMS: atom_id res chain seq x y z
N MET A 1 4.91 -17.08 -12.15
CA MET A 1 4.60 -18.20 -11.23
C MET A 1 3.68 -17.66 -10.15
N ALA A 2 2.72 -18.45 -9.63
CA ALA A 2 1.91 -18.04 -8.48
C ALA A 2 2.37 -18.83 -7.24
N LEU A 3 2.84 -18.13 -6.22
CA LEU A 3 3.31 -18.74 -4.97
C LEU A 3 2.21 -18.71 -3.92
N ARG A 4 2.20 -19.73 -3.05
CA ARG A 4 1.30 -19.81 -1.91
C ARG A 4 2.07 -19.44 -0.66
N VAL A 5 1.56 -18.46 0.07
CA VAL A 5 2.15 -17.99 1.32
C VAL A 5 1.04 -17.76 2.34
N GLN A 6 1.36 -17.90 3.62
CA GLN A 6 0.43 -17.70 4.73
C GLN A 6 1.08 -16.79 5.77
N PHE A 7 0.30 -15.89 6.35
CA PHE A 7 0.73 -15.00 7.42
C PHE A 7 0.10 -15.45 8.74
N GLU A 8 0.88 -15.99 9.68
CA GLU A 8 0.39 -16.47 10.99
C GLU A 8 -0.88 -17.36 10.89
N ASN A 9 -0.87 -18.36 10.00
CA ASN A 9 -2.01 -19.24 9.67
C ASN A 9 -3.23 -18.55 9.01
N ASN A 10 -3.09 -17.30 8.58
CA ASN A 10 -4.08 -16.59 7.79
C ASN A 10 -3.72 -16.66 6.29
N ASN A 11 -4.74 -16.93 5.47
CA ASN A 11 -4.63 -16.99 4.00
C ASN A 11 -4.84 -15.62 3.32
N GLU A 12 -5.28 -14.60 4.05
CA GLU A 12 -5.53 -13.27 3.52
C GLU A 12 -4.25 -12.43 3.42
N VAL A 13 -3.32 -12.85 2.57
CA VAL A 13 -2.01 -12.21 2.39
C VAL A 13 -2.12 -10.73 2.00
N GLY A 14 -3.13 -10.37 1.20
CA GLY A 14 -3.38 -8.99 0.77
C GLY A 14 -3.75 -8.03 1.90
N VAL A 15 -4.04 -8.54 3.10
CA VAL A 15 -4.24 -7.70 4.30
C VAL A 15 -2.91 -7.24 4.87
N PHE A 16 -1.89 -8.08 4.78
CA PHE A 16 -0.60 -7.92 5.44
C PHE A 16 0.51 -7.45 4.51
N ALA A 17 0.28 -7.48 3.20
CA ALA A 17 1.24 -7.04 2.20
C ALA A 17 0.58 -6.15 1.15
N LYS A 18 1.36 -5.21 0.60
CA LYS A 18 1.01 -4.40 -0.57
C LYS A 18 2.07 -4.60 -1.63
N LEU A 19 1.69 -5.07 -2.80
CA LEU A 19 2.59 -5.28 -3.93
C LEU A 19 2.28 -4.25 -5.03
N THR A 20 3.32 -3.57 -5.50
CA THR A 20 3.25 -2.68 -6.67
C THR A 20 4.39 -3.00 -7.63
N ASN A 21 4.41 -2.35 -8.80
CA ASN A 21 5.46 -2.54 -9.79
C ASN A 21 6.83 -1.93 -9.38
N ALA A 22 6.88 -1.07 -8.35
CA ALA A 22 8.11 -0.40 -7.93
C ALA A 22 8.56 -0.72 -6.51
N TYR A 23 7.65 -1.22 -5.65
CA TYR A 23 7.94 -1.52 -4.26
C TYR A 23 6.95 -2.55 -3.71
N CYS A 24 7.39 -3.28 -2.69
CA CYS A 24 6.55 -4.14 -1.90
C CYS A 24 6.60 -3.70 -0.44
N LEU A 25 5.43 -3.55 0.19
CA LEU A 25 5.31 -3.31 1.62
C LEU A 25 4.86 -4.59 2.30
N VAL A 26 5.49 -4.93 3.41
CA VAL A 26 5.20 -6.13 4.20
C VAL A 26 5.02 -5.74 5.65
N SER A 27 3.98 -6.29 6.30
CA SER A 27 3.71 -5.98 7.70
C SER A 27 4.80 -6.53 8.61
N ILE A 28 5.20 -5.75 9.61
CA ILE A 28 6.02 -6.25 10.71
C ILE A 28 5.29 -7.35 11.52
N GLY A 29 6.07 -8.29 12.07
CA GLY A 29 5.56 -9.37 12.91
C GLY A 29 5.10 -10.64 12.17
N GLY A 30 5.43 -10.78 10.88
CA GLY A 30 5.33 -12.07 10.18
C GLY A 30 6.45 -13.05 10.55
N SER A 31 6.22 -14.34 10.25
CA SER A 31 7.25 -15.38 10.33
C SER A 31 8.31 -15.21 9.23
N GLU A 32 9.54 -15.66 9.46
CA GLU A 32 10.60 -15.63 8.44
C GLU A 32 10.18 -16.28 7.12
N ASN A 33 9.46 -17.40 7.16
CA ASN A 33 8.92 -18.06 5.96
C ASN A 33 8.10 -17.12 5.05
N PHE A 34 7.38 -16.16 5.65
CA PHE A 34 6.61 -15.16 4.92
C PHE A 34 7.56 -14.23 4.19
N TYR A 35 8.50 -13.60 4.91
CA TYR A 35 9.48 -12.68 4.33
C TYR A 35 10.35 -13.34 3.28
N SER A 36 10.88 -14.55 3.54
CA SER A 36 11.73 -15.27 2.60
C SER A 36 11.04 -15.56 1.27
N THR A 37 9.71 -15.73 1.27
CA THR A 37 8.95 -15.93 0.01
C THR A 37 8.89 -14.65 -0.82
N PHE A 38 8.68 -13.49 -0.18
CA PHE A 38 8.67 -12.20 -0.88
C PHE A 38 10.08 -11.81 -1.31
N GLU A 39 11.05 -11.86 -0.40
CA GLU A 39 12.43 -11.51 -0.69
C GLU A 39 13.05 -12.43 -1.74
N GLY A 40 12.77 -13.74 -1.71
CA GLY A 40 13.31 -14.70 -2.67
C GLY A 40 12.95 -14.42 -4.13
N GLU A 41 11.77 -13.85 -4.39
CA GLU A 41 11.32 -13.53 -5.75
C GLU A 41 11.47 -12.04 -6.10
N LEU A 42 11.31 -11.15 -5.13
CA LEU A 42 11.17 -9.72 -5.39
C LEU A 42 12.44 -8.92 -5.10
N SER A 43 13.30 -9.38 -4.20
CA SER A 43 14.44 -8.58 -3.72
C SER A 43 15.42 -8.15 -4.81
N GLU A 44 15.52 -8.93 -5.90
CA GLU A 44 16.38 -8.59 -7.05
C GLU A 44 15.84 -7.43 -7.88
N THR A 45 14.52 -7.19 -7.87
CA THR A 45 13.85 -6.23 -8.77
C THR A 45 13.23 -5.04 -8.03
N ILE A 46 12.57 -5.28 -6.89
CA ILE A 46 11.88 -4.25 -6.12
C ILE A 46 12.24 -4.33 -4.63
N PRO A 47 12.34 -3.18 -3.93
CA PRO A 47 12.57 -3.16 -2.50
C PRO A 47 11.36 -3.73 -1.75
N VAL A 48 11.64 -4.66 -0.83
CA VAL A 48 10.68 -5.20 0.14
C VAL A 48 10.88 -4.43 1.46
N VAL A 49 9.87 -3.64 1.85
CA VAL A 49 9.95 -2.74 3.01
C VAL A 49 9.08 -3.27 4.14
N HIS A 50 9.69 -3.48 5.31
CA HIS A 50 8.99 -3.98 6.49
C HIS A 50 8.46 -2.81 7.31
N THR A 51 7.15 -2.65 7.39
CA THR A 51 6.55 -1.49 8.03
C THR A 51 5.28 -1.83 8.80
N SER A 52 4.91 -0.97 9.73
CA SER A 52 3.55 -0.87 10.27
C SER A 52 2.91 0.42 9.77
N LEU A 53 1.59 0.44 9.71
CA LEU A 53 0.84 1.67 9.46
C LEU A 53 -0.12 1.87 10.62
N ALA A 54 -0.04 3.03 11.27
CA ALA A 54 -0.85 3.34 12.45
C ALA A 54 -0.67 2.30 13.56
N SER A 55 0.55 1.80 13.75
CA SER A 55 0.87 0.71 14.69
C SER A 55 0.09 -0.60 14.45
N CYS A 56 -0.49 -0.77 13.26
CA CYS A 56 -1.23 -1.95 12.86
C CYS A 56 -0.44 -2.80 11.86
N ARG A 57 -0.74 -4.10 11.87
CA ARG A 57 -0.16 -5.09 10.93
C ARG A 57 -0.92 -5.19 9.60
N ILE A 58 -2.09 -4.55 9.50
CA ILE A 58 -2.99 -4.66 8.33
C ILE A 58 -2.65 -3.65 7.22
N ILE A 59 -1.37 -3.57 6.84
CA ILE A 59 -0.87 -2.52 5.94
C ILE A 59 -1.54 -2.55 4.56
N GLY A 60 -1.85 -3.72 4.02
CA GLY A 60 -2.39 -3.87 2.67
C GLY A 60 -3.80 -3.30 2.52
N ARG A 61 -4.57 -3.28 3.63
CA ARG A 61 -5.89 -2.63 3.70
C ARG A 61 -5.81 -1.16 4.04
N LEU A 62 -4.77 -0.73 4.75
CA LEU A 62 -4.62 0.65 5.18
C LEU A 62 -4.05 1.55 4.09
N CYS A 63 -3.27 1.01 3.14
CA CYS A 63 -2.67 1.79 2.06
C CYS A 63 -3.13 1.39 0.67
N ALA A 64 -3.04 2.35 -0.25
CA ALA A 64 -3.22 2.15 -1.68
C ALA A 64 -2.06 2.84 -2.42
N GLY A 65 -1.57 2.25 -3.50
CA GLY A 65 -0.38 2.74 -4.16
C GLY A 65 -0.11 2.04 -5.48
N ASN A 66 0.61 2.73 -6.34
CA ASN A 66 1.13 2.24 -7.61
C ASN A 66 2.61 2.59 -7.73
N LYS A 67 3.21 2.43 -8.91
CA LYS A 67 4.65 2.75 -9.09
C LYS A 67 5.02 4.24 -8.90
N ASN A 68 4.04 5.14 -8.99
CA ASN A 68 4.25 6.59 -8.94
C ASN A 68 4.02 7.16 -7.54
N GLY A 69 3.14 6.55 -6.75
CA GLY A 69 2.77 7.08 -5.43
C GLY A 69 2.25 6.05 -4.45
N LEU A 70 2.21 6.46 -3.18
CA LEU A 70 1.69 5.71 -2.05
C LEU A 70 0.80 6.63 -1.22
N ILE A 71 -0.48 6.26 -1.09
CA ILE A 71 -1.44 6.93 -0.23
C ILE A 71 -1.45 6.23 1.13
N LEU A 72 -1.27 7.02 2.18
CA LEU A 72 -1.27 6.58 3.57
C LEU A 72 -2.43 7.22 4.33
N PRO A 73 -2.98 6.57 5.36
CA PRO A 73 -4.00 7.17 6.20
C PRO A 73 -3.38 8.28 7.08
N SER A 74 -4.20 9.24 7.51
CA SER A 74 -3.79 10.28 8.45
C SER A 74 -3.33 9.74 9.81
N SER A 75 -3.72 8.52 10.17
CA SER A 75 -3.30 7.82 11.39
C SER A 75 -1.87 7.29 11.37
N THR A 76 -1.18 7.32 10.23
CA THR A 76 0.23 6.88 10.14
C THR A 76 1.14 7.81 10.92
N THR A 77 1.98 7.24 11.78
CA THR A 77 2.92 8.01 12.61
C THR A 77 4.05 8.63 11.79
N ASP A 78 4.68 9.68 12.30
CA ASP A 78 5.80 10.34 11.62
C ASP A 78 7.04 9.45 11.50
N ASN A 79 7.25 8.56 12.46
CA ASN A 79 8.32 7.56 12.42
C ASN A 79 8.10 6.55 11.27
N GLU A 80 6.87 6.05 11.12
CA GLU A 80 6.51 5.14 10.02
C GLU A 80 6.66 5.84 8.65
N LEU A 81 6.22 7.10 8.55
CA LEU A 81 6.36 7.87 7.31
C LEU A 81 7.83 8.14 6.97
N GLN A 82 8.66 8.49 7.95
CA GLN A 82 10.09 8.70 7.71
C GLN A 82 10.78 7.39 7.30
N HIS A 83 10.41 6.27 7.92
CA HIS A 83 10.92 4.95 7.53
C HIS A 83 10.57 4.62 6.08
N LEU A 84 9.32 4.86 5.67
CA LEU A 84 8.87 4.67 4.29
C LEU A 84 9.63 5.57 3.31
N ARG A 85 9.81 6.86 3.63
CA ARG A 85 10.59 7.78 2.78
C ARG A 85 12.04 7.36 2.61
N ASN A 86 12.66 6.78 3.63
CA ASN A 86 14.05 6.33 3.56
C ASN A 86 14.19 5.01 2.76
N ALA A 87 13.16 4.16 2.77
CA ALA A 87 13.20 2.83 2.15
C ALA A 87 12.67 2.83 0.70
N LEU A 88 11.75 3.74 0.37
CA LEU A 88 11.17 3.86 -0.96
C LEU A 88 12.04 4.75 -1.88
N PRO A 89 12.15 4.43 -3.17
CA PRO A 89 12.75 5.31 -4.17
C PRO A 89 12.14 6.72 -4.16
N GLU A 90 12.98 7.75 -4.35
CA GLU A 90 12.56 9.17 -4.35
C GLU A 90 11.48 9.52 -5.38
N LYS A 91 11.34 8.69 -6.42
CA LYS A 91 10.30 8.85 -7.44
C LYS A 91 8.89 8.68 -6.88
N ILE A 92 8.73 7.94 -5.78
CA ILE A 92 7.41 7.58 -5.25
C ILE A 92 6.90 8.70 -4.36
N LYS A 93 5.80 9.32 -4.76
CA LYS A 93 5.15 10.38 -3.98
C LYS A 93 4.33 9.76 -2.84
N ILE A 94 4.79 9.97 -1.61
CA ILE A 94 4.09 9.51 -0.40
C ILE A 94 3.23 10.64 0.13
N GLN A 95 1.90 10.43 0.15
CA GLN A 95 0.93 11.42 0.60
C GLN A 95 0.02 10.83 1.69
N ARG A 96 -0.18 11.58 2.77
CA ARG A 96 -1.21 11.26 3.76
C ARG A 96 -2.54 11.86 3.34
N VAL A 97 -3.60 11.07 3.49
CA VAL A 97 -4.98 11.46 3.20
C VAL A 97 -5.81 11.29 4.46
N GLU A 98 -6.58 12.32 4.79
CA GLU A 98 -7.62 12.21 5.80
C GLU A 98 -8.90 11.73 5.13
N GLU A 99 -9.28 10.49 5.41
CA GLU A 99 -10.52 9.90 4.89
C GLU A 99 -11.28 9.25 6.05
N ARG A 100 -12.60 9.49 6.13
CA ARG A 100 -13.43 9.07 7.28
C ARG A 100 -14.38 7.93 6.93
N LEU A 101 -14.55 7.59 5.66
CA LEU A 101 -15.43 6.51 5.21
C LEU A 101 -14.92 5.12 5.56
N SER A 102 -13.69 4.79 5.17
CA SER A 102 -13.07 3.48 5.41
C SER A 102 -11.56 3.52 5.22
N ALA A 103 -10.89 2.38 5.43
CA ALA A 103 -9.47 2.23 5.14
C ALA A 103 -9.21 2.38 3.63
N LEU A 104 -8.16 3.14 3.27
CA LEU A 104 -7.85 3.54 1.90
C LEU A 104 -7.67 2.35 0.94
N GLY A 105 -7.10 1.24 1.41
CA GLY A 105 -6.93 0.03 0.61
C GLY A 105 -8.22 -0.75 0.34
N ASN A 106 -9.32 -0.46 1.05
CA ASN A 106 -10.64 -1.02 0.74
C ASN A 106 -11.42 -0.15 -0.25
N VAL A 107 -11.21 1.17 -0.22
CA VAL A 107 -11.96 2.13 -1.04
C VAL A 107 -11.29 2.45 -2.37
N ILE A 108 -10.00 2.13 -2.51
CA ILE A 108 -9.21 2.43 -3.71
C ILE A 108 -8.61 1.14 -4.26
N ALA A 109 -8.98 0.80 -5.49
CA ALA A 109 -8.33 -0.22 -6.29
C ALA A 109 -7.60 0.44 -7.47
N CYS A 110 -6.28 0.52 -7.40
CA CYS A 110 -5.47 1.24 -8.39
C CYS A 110 -4.48 0.34 -9.12
N ASN A 111 -4.20 0.70 -10.36
CA ASN A 111 -3.05 0.22 -11.12
C ASN A 111 -2.19 1.43 -11.57
N ASP A 112 -1.28 1.21 -12.52
CA ASP A 112 -0.38 2.26 -13.03
C ASP A 112 -1.03 3.27 -13.99
N TYR A 113 -2.29 3.04 -14.40
CA TYR A 113 -3.00 3.82 -15.42
C TYR A 113 -4.34 4.37 -14.92
N VAL A 114 -5.04 3.60 -14.08
CA VAL A 114 -6.42 3.82 -13.67
C VAL A 114 -6.58 3.48 -12.18
N ALA A 115 -7.39 4.26 -11.47
CA ALA A 115 -7.87 3.96 -10.13
C ALA A 115 -9.41 3.86 -10.12
N LEU A 116 -9.92 2.83 -9.46
CA LEU A 116 -11.32 2.72 -9.09
C LEU A 116 -11.48 3.16 -7.64
N ILE A 117 -12.40 4.08 -7.41
CA ILE A 117 -12.68 4.65 -6.09
C ILE A 117 -14.15 4.45 -5.73
N HIS A 118 -14.41 4.38 -4.42
CA HIS A 118 -15.78 4.32 -3.89
C HIS A 118 -16.59 5.57 -4.32
N PRO A 119 -17.87 5.44 -4.69
CA PRO A 119 -18.68 6.56 -5.20
C PRO A 119 -18.90 7.68 -4.19
N ASP A 120 -18.95 7.34 -2.89
CA ASP A 120 -19.16 8.31 -1.80
C ASP A 120 -17.89 9.07 -1.39
N LEU A 121 -16.75 8.83 -2.07
CA LEU A 121 -15.48 9.45 -1.74
C LEU A 121 -15.50 10.95 -2.07
N ASP A 122 -14.93 11.75 -1.18
CA ASP A 122 -14.88 13.21 -1.32
C ASP A 122 -14.07 13.62 -2.56
N ARG A 123 -14.49 14.71 -3.21
CA ARG A 123 -13.80 15.25 -4.40
C ARG A 123 -12.37 15.67 -4.10
N GLU A 124 -12.13 16.24 -2.92
CA GLU A 124 -10.78 16.61 -2.47
C GLU A 124 -9.87 15.38 -2.38
N THR A 125 -10.39 14.28 -1.81
CA THR A 125 -9.66 13.01 -1.73
C THR A 125 -9.38 12.43 -3.12
N GLU A 126 -10.35 12.48 -4.03
CA GLU A 126 -10.19 12.06 -5.43
C GLU A 126 -9.09 12.84 -6.16
N GLU A 127 -9.04 14.16 -5.99
CA GLU A 127 -7.99 15.01 -6.56
C GLU A 127 -6.61 14.66 -6.01
N ILE A 128 -6.50 14.42 -4.70
CA ILE A 128 -5.24 14.00 -4.06
C ILE A 128 -4.78 12.65 -4.61
N ILE A 129 -5.70 11.68 -4.77
CA ILE A 129 -5.37 10.36 -5.32
C ILE A 129 -4.87 10.49 -6.76
N THR A 130 -5.57 11.28 -7.58
CA THR A 130 -5.24 11.50 -9.00
C THR A 130 -3.85 12.13 -9.14
N ASP A 131 -3.54 13.14 -8.33
CA ASP A 131 -2.25 13.83 -8.33
C ASP A 131 -1.11 12.98 -7.75
N ALA A 132 -1.37 12.24 -6.67
CA ALA A 132 -0.34 11.42 -6.02
C ALA A 132 0.00 10.14 -6.82
N LEU A 133 -1.01 9.47 -7.38
CA LEU A 133 -0.83 8.24 -8.15
C LEU A 133 -0.60 8.49 -9.64
N GLN A 134 -0.88 9.70 -10.13
CA GLN A 134 -0.80 10.07 -11.56
C GLN A 134 -1.65 9.16 -12.46
N VAL A 135 -2.89 8.90 -12.04
CA VAL A 135 -3.84 8.03 -12.76
C VAL A 135 -5.22 8.64 -12.78
N GLU A 136 -6.02 8.28 -13.78
CA GLU A 136 -7.42 8.68 -13.84
C GLU A 136 -8.25 7.89 -12.82
N ALA A 137 -8.99 8.60 -11.97
CA ALA A 137 -9.90 8.00 -10.99
C ALA A 137 -11.32 7.86 -11.59
N PHE A 138 -11.92 6.69 -11.41
CA PHE A 138 -13.31 6.41 -11.79
C PHE A 138 -14.08 5.91 -10.57
N ARG A 139 -15.25 6.50 -10.35
CA ARG A 139 -16.17 6.08 -9.29
C ARG A 139 -16.93 4.83 -9.73
N GLN A 140 -16.74 3.71 -9.03
CA GLN A 140 -17.40 2.44 -9.34
C GLN A 140 -17.57 1.55 -8.11
N THR A 141 -18.57 0.65 -8.13
CA THR A 141 -18.86 -0.35 -7.08
C THR A 141 -18.48 -1.76 -7.50
#